data_AF-A0A6G1GVG8-F1
#
_entry.id   AF-A0A6G1GVG8-F1
#
_cell.length_a   1.000
_cell.length_b   1.000
_cell.length_c   1.000
_cell.angle_alpha   90.00
_cell.angle_beta   90.00
_cell.angle_gamma   90.00
#
_symmetry.space_group_name_H-M   'P 1'
#
loop_
_entity.id
_entity.type
_entity.pdbx_description
1 polymer ?
#
loop_
_entity_poly.entity_id
_entity_poly.type
_entity_poly.pdbx_seq_one_letter_code
_entity_poly.pdbx_strand_id
1 'polypeptide(L)'
;MLACSYVSACLYALGAATFAHLAESATNRIWVYPVQTSIHTKSQQYSVEANNYAAPTWKYEAPYGFSHFTMANGPVDVRVFKINNKPVSGWSISPRKLKIQASIDRNCIKFQLQRAEYLILTLDNLPELILLADPVVTGGYPDVKAASTINVQSLGADPSGSHYSTAAIQTAIYHASDVNGGGTVYIPPGVYLTGNIVFKSNDWLYIEGGAVLRYTGDRSIYKTWWYKWGVPHTFWISTAYDSSNITITGHGMFDGNGKAVYTDSTHKIACTILAPIKTTNFRFEGPIIRESSFWSTTVFLSRQVLSENLKVLNRMDIGEDDGIDIVQSSNVVVRNALAASWDDPFSTKTYGPGKPVINTGQGNVFEAIPGPPQPLRNVLFERTVSWTGCFGLKVGQGSQSEQVNVTFRDAVVYDCSQAIGIHHRWGAKPYKSITFANVEVEKVSSIVDGRRTWLMLKMEDAGAGVAPFSNVVVRNVTVYDAGKTPAVVMGWNRSVIAGDVLLDSIYSKSLKRQARTLEEMGYRTR
;
A
#
# COMPACT_ATOMS: atom_id res chain seq x y z
N MET A 1 -51.06 15.36 -49.95
CA MET A 1 -50.71 13.94 -50.17
C MET A 1 -49.23 13.88 -50.54
N LEU A 2 -48.48 12.95 -49.92
CA LEU A 2 -47.10 12.52 -50.19
C LEU A 2 -45.90 13.38 -49.67
N ALA A 3 -45.38 12.94 -48.51
CA ALA A 3 -44.07 12.28 -48.28
C ALA A 3 -42.71 13.00 -48.45
N CYS A 4 -41.87 12.78 -47.42
CA CYS A 4 -40.39 12.70 -47.37
C CYS A 4 -39.58 13.98 -47.68
N SER A 5 -38.50 14.37 -46.98
CA SER A 5 -37.51 13.65 -46.17
C SER A 5 -36.71 14.71 -45.38
N TYR A 6 -36.26 14.44 -44.15
CA TYR A 6 -35.05 15.10 -43.60
C TYR A 6 -34.27 14.16 -42.68
N VAL A 7 -32.96 14.14 -42.94
CA VAL A 7 -31.91 13.30 -42.36
C VAL A 7 -31.13 14.12 -41.32
N SER A 8 -30.70 13.44 -40.25
CA SER A 8 -29.59 13.70 -39.31
C SER A 8 -29.41 15.06 -38.65
N ALA A 9 -29.46 15.05 -37.31
CA ALA A 9 -28.31 15.39 -36.45
C ALA A 9 -28.60 15.01 -34.99
N CYS A 10 -28.10 13.85 -34.53
CA CYS A 10 -27.98 13.57 -33.10
C CYS A 10 -26.67 14.16 -32.59
N LEU A 11 -26.73 15.33 -31.95
CA LEU A 11 -25.63 15.84 -31.13
C LEU A 11 -25.51 14.96 -29.86
N TYR A 12 -24.34 14.36 -29.67
CA TYR A 12 -23.92 13.80 -28.39
C TYR A 12 -23.66 14.96 -27.41
N ALA A 13 -24.56 15.16 -26.45
CA ALA A 13 -24.29 16.01 -25.29
C ALA A 13 -23.52 15.20 -24.24
N LEU A 14 -22.19 15.36 -24.22
CA LEU A 14 -21.33 15.00 -23.09
C LEU A 14 -21.62 15.97 -21.93
N GLY A 15 -22.58 15.62 -21.09
CA GLY A 15 -22.81 16.30 -19.81
C GLY A 15 -21.90 15.71 -18.73
N ALA A 16 -20.89 16.47 -18.30
CA ALA A 16 -20.13 16.19 -17.09
C ALA A 16 -21.10 16.24 -15.88
N ALA A 17 -21.43 15.08 -15.33
CA ALA A 17 -22.16 14.99 -14.08
C ALA A 17 -21.25 15.52 -12.96
N THR A 18 -21.55 16.72 -12.48
CA THR A 18 -20.92 17.31 -11.31
C THR A 18 -21.40 16.56 -10.07
N PHE A 19 -20.48 15.98 -9.30
CA PHE A 19 -20.78 15.25 -8.06
C PHE A 19 -21.22 16.24 -6.98
N ALA A 20 -22.53 16.44 -6.84
CA ALA A 20 -23.13 17.13 -5.70
C ALA A 20 -23.51 16.11 -4.60
N HIS A 21 -23.14 16.46 -3.36
CA HIS A 21 -23.52 15.92 -2.05
C HIS A 21 -24.26 14.58 -1.96
N LEU A 22 -23.64 13.63 -1.24
CA LEU A 22 -24.26 12.35 -0.87
C LEU A 22 -24.60 12.37 0.61
N ALA A 23 -25.88 12.60 0.91
CA ALA A 23 -26.50 12.13 2.13
C ALA A 23 -26.68 10.61 2.06
N GLU A 24 -26.47 9.97 3.21
CA GLU A 24 -26.66 8.54 3.48
C GLU A 24 -28.04 8.04 3.04
N SER A 25 -28.11 7.12 2.06
CA SER A 25 -29.22 6.17 1.81
C SER A 25 -29.15 5.60 0.38
N ALA A 26 -28.06 4.94 0.00
CA ALA A 26 -28.03 4.20 -1.26
C ALA A 26 -27.29 2.87 -1.07
N THR A 27 -28.00 1.86 -0.55
CA THR A 27 -27.50 0.48 -0.56
C THR A 27 -27.21 0.04 -2.00
N ASN A 28 -26.14 -0.70 -2.23
CA ASN A 28 -25.73 -1.24 -3.54
C ASN A 28 -25.27 -0.20 -4.58
N ARG A 29 -25.03 1.06 -4.20
CA ARG A 29 -24.49 2.07 -5.10
C ARG A 29 -23.01 1.85 -5.39
N ILE A 30 -22.62 2.08 -6.64
CA ILE A 30 -21.24 2.04 -7.13
C ILE A 30 -20.81 3.43 -7.59
N TRP A 31 -19.57 3.78 -7.31
CA TRP A 31 -18.87 4.92 -7.91
C TRP A 31 -17.67 4.44 -8.70
N VAL A 32 -17.59 4.88 -9.94
CA VAL A 32 -16.45 4.67 -10.84
C VAL A 32 -15.85 6.02 -11.19
N TYR A 33 -14.54 6.02 -11.46
CA TYR A 33 -13.77 7.24 -11.62
C TYR A 33 -13.21 7.38 -13.04
N PRO A 34 -12.98 8.62 -13.53
CA PRO A 34 -12.32 8.84 -14.82
C PRO A 34 -10.96 8.16 -14.90
N VAL A 35 -10.66 7.55 -16.05
CA VAL A 35 -9.35 6.96 -16.34
C VAL A 35 -8.44 8.02 -16.97
N GLN A 36 -7.26 8.24 -16.38
CA GLN A 36 -6.24 9.12 -16.96
C GLN A 36 -5.44 8.39 -18.03
N THR A 37 -6.01 8.26 -19.24
CA THR A 37 -5.40 7.52 -20.36
C THR A 37 -4.15 8.17 -20.94
N SER A 38 -3.84 9.42 -20.59
CA SER A 38 -2.59 10.10 -20.96
C SER A 38 -1.36 9.46 -20.31
N ILE A 39 -1.54 8.81 -19.15
CA ILE A 39 -0.43 8.24 -18.36
C ILE A 39 -0.63 6.75 -18.03
N HIS A 40 -1.85 6.22 -18.13
CA HIS A 40 -2.13 4.82 -17.85
C HIS A 40 -2.80 4.10 -19.03
N THR A 41 -2.39 2.86 -19.28
CA THR A 41 -2.95 2.02 -20.34
C THR A 41 -4.09 1.16 -19.79
N LYS A 42 -5.21 1.07 -20.53
CA LYS A 42 -6.30 0.13 -20.21
C LYS A 42 -5.84 -1.32 -20.35
N SER A 43 -6.37 -2.20 -19.51
CA SER A 43 -6.09 -3.63 -19.60
C SER A 43 -6.53 -4.19 -20.94
N GLN A 44 -5.69 -5.06 -21.52
CA GLN A 44 -5.99 -5.82 -22.73
C GLN A 44 -6.39 -7.28 -22.39
N GLN A 45 -6.40 -7.62 -21.10
CA GLN A 45 -6.65 -8.98 -20.62
C GLN A 45 -8.01 -9.08 -19.93
N TYR A 46 -8.36 -8.04 -19.16
CA TYR A 46 -9.55 -8.03 -18.32
C TYR A 46 -10.40 -6.78 -18.55
N SER A 47 -11.71 -6.97 -18.45
CA SER A 47 -12.65 -5.91 -18.08
C SER A 47 -13.46 -6.33 -16.87
N VAL A 48 -13.87 -5.36 -16.06
CA VAL A 48 -14.60 -5.59 -14.82
C VAL A 48 -15.90 -4.79 -14.82
N GLU A 49 -16.98 -5.41 -14.37
CA GLU A 49 -18.26 -4.76 -14.10
C GLU A 49 -18.64 -4.94 -12.62
N ALA A 50 -19.17 -3.89 -12.00
CA ALA A 50 -19.79 -3.92 -10.67
C ALA A 50 -21.21 -3.37 -10.76
N ASN A 51 -22.24 -4.17 -10.45
CA ASN A 51 -23.66 -3.85 -10.66
C ASN A 51 -23.96 -3.32 -12.09
N ASN A 52 -23.28 -3.89 -13.10
CA ASN A 52 -23.32 -3.48 -14.52
C ASN A 52 -22.65 -2.13 -14.86
N TYR A 53 -21.98 -1.48 -13.90
CA TYR A 53 -21.11 -0.35 -14.17
C TYR A 53 -19.72 -0.83 -14.53
N ALA A 54 -19.18 -0.39 -15.67
CA ALA A 54 -17.82 -0.71 -16.08
C ALA A 54 -16.81 -0.05 -15.12
N ALA A 55 -16.08 -0.87 -14.38
CA ALA A 55 -15.03 -0.40 -13.49
C ALA A 55 -13.74 -0.14 -14.29
N PRO A 56 -13.08 1.01 -14.10
CA PRO A 56 -11.72 1.24 -14.58
C PRO A 56 -10.84 0.02 -14.35
N THR A 57 -10.20 -0.47 -15.42
CA THR A 57 -9.33 -1.65 -15.37
C THR A 57 -8.06 -1.35 -16.16
N TRP A 58 -6.93 -1.34 -15.47
CA TRP A 58 -5.64 -0.92 -16.01
C TRP A 58 -4.74 -2.11 -16.29
N LYS A 59 -3.97 -1.99 -17.36
CA LYS A 59 -2.76 -2.78 -17.50
C LYS A 59 -1.75 -2.21 -16.51
N TYR A 60 -1.15 -3.09 -15.72
CA TYR A 60 0.07 -2.77 -15.00
C TYR A 60 1.18 -3.69 -15.53
N GLU A 61 2.44 -3.33 -15.34
CA GLU A 61 3.52 -4.20 -15.82
C GLU A 61 3.51 -5.51 -15.02
N ALA A 62 3.89 -6.62 -15.66
CA ALA A 62 3.78 -7.96 -15.08
C ALA A 62 4.30 -7.98 -13.63
N PRO A 63 3.60 -8.67 -12.70
CA PRO A 63 2.71 -9.79 -12.96
C PRO A 63 1.20 -9.50 -12.89
N TYR A 64 0.74 -8.25 -12.73
CA TYR A 64 -0.69 -8.00 -12.54
C TYR A 64 -1.25 -6.84 -13.35
N GLY A 65 -2.58 -6.79 -13.49
CA GLY A 65 -3.36 -5.58 -13.74
C GLY A 65 -4.21 -5.25 -12.51
N PHE A 66 -4.90 -4.11 -12.51
CA PHE A 66 -5.81 -3.79 -11.41
C PHE A 66 -7.10 -3.13 -11.89
N SER A 67 -8.14 -3.18 -11.05
CA SER A 67 -9.40 -2.48 -11.25
C SER A 67 -9.85 -1.82 -9.94
N HIS A 68 -10.52 -0.67 -10.04
CA HIS A 68 -10.90 0.13 -8.88
C HIS A 68 -12.30 0.72 -9.05
N PHE A 69 -13.09 0.58 -7.99
CA PHE A 69 -14.39 1.24 -7.83
C PHE A 69 -14.67 1.38 -6.33
N THR A 70 -15.62 2.24 -5.99
CA THR A 70 -16.13 2.37 -4.62
C THR A 70 -17.53 1.80 -4.54
N MET A 71 -17.84 1.13 -3.44
CA MET A 71 -19.16 0.58 -3.17
C MET A 71 -19.72 1.06 -1.84
N ALA A 72 -21.03 1.30 -1.81
CA ALA A 72 -21.77 1.46 -0.58
C ALA A 72 -21.93 0.11 0.12
N ASN A 73 -22.43 0.12 1.36
CA ASN A 73 -22.81 -1.11 2.04
C ASN A 73 -23.91 -1.86 1.25
N GLY A 74 -23.81 -3.20 1.27
CA GLY A 74 -24.76 -4.08 0.62
C GLY A 74 -24.14 -4.90 -0.53
N PRO A 75 -24.90 -5.85 -1.07
CA PRO A 75 -24.44 -6.75 -2.11
C PRO A 75 -24.11 -6.01 -3.42
N VAL A 76 -22.94 -6.33 -3.98
CA VAL A 76 -22.49 -5.88 -5.31
C VAL A 76 -22.16 -7.09 -6.16
N ASP A 77 -22.86 -7.24 -7.28
CA ASP A 77 -22.56 -8.24 -8.30
C ASP A 77 -21.33 -7.81 -9.09
N VAL A 78 -20.27 -8.60 -9.02
CA VAL A 78 -19.02 -8.39 -9.77
C VAL A 78 -18.92 -9.40 -10.90
N ARG A 79 -18.55 -8.92 -12.08
CA ARG A 79 -18.18 -9.77 -13.23
C ARG A 79 -16.79 -9.40 -13.70
N VAL A 80 -15.96 -10.42 -13.94
CA VAL A 80 -14.61 -10.26 -14.48
C VAL A 80 -14.51 -11.03 -15.78
N PHE A 81 -14.34 -10.32 -16.89
CA PHE A 81 -14.34 -10.87 -18.24
C PHE A 81 -12.92 -11.00 -18.78
N LYS A 82 -12.68 -12.06 -19.55
CA LYS A 82 -11.54 -12.16 -20.46
C LYS A 82 -11.85 -11.40 -21.75
N ILE A 83 -11.05 -10.39 -22.07
CA ILE A 83 -11.23 -9.56 -23.28
C ILE A 83 -11.08 -10.39 -24.57
N ASN A 84 -10.27 -11.45 -24.54
CA ASN A 84 -10.08 -12.32 -25.71
C ASN A 84 -11.29 -13.25 -26.00
N ASN A 85 -12.38 -13.12 -25.24
CA ASN A 85 -13.63 -13.89 -25.37
C ASN A 85 -13.49 -15.42 -25.28
N LYS A 86 -12.31 -15.93 -24.89
CA LYS A 86 -12.14 -17.36 -24.63
C LYS A 86 -12.85 -17.75 -23.34
N PRO A 87 -13.50 -18.91 -23.28
CA PRO A 87 -14.08 -19.41 -22.04
C PRO A 87 -13.08 -19.42 -20.88
N VAL A 88 -13.56 -19.22 -19.66
CA VAL A 88 -12.81 -19.45 -18.43
C VAL A 88 -12.87 -20.94 -18.11
N SER A 89 -11.72 -21.58 -17.88
CA SER A 89 -11.65 -22.99 -17.47
C SER A 89 -11.18 -23.17 -16.03
N GLY A 90 -10.46 -22.19 -15.47
CA GLY A 90 -10.00 -22.16 -14.09
C GLY A 90 -9.96 -20.75 -13.54
N TRP A 91 -10.32 -20.61 -12.26
CA TRP A 91 -10.25 -19.34 -11.56
C TRP A 91 -9.88 -19.53 -10.09
N SER A 92 -9.38 -18.46 -9.47
CA SER A 92 -9.24 -18.38 -8.03
C SER A 92 -9.46 -16.94 -7.56
N ILE A 93 -9.93 -16.80 -6.33
CA ILE A 93 -10.13 -15.51 -5.65
C ILE A 93 -9.43 -15.62 -4.29
N SER A 94 -8.45 -14.75 -4.08
CA SER A 94 -7.81 -14.48 -2.80
C SER A 94 -8.39 -13.19 -2.22
N PRO A 95 -8.57 -13.07 -0.88
CA PRO A 95 -8.28 -14.08 0.14
C PRO A 95 -9.19 -15.31 0.15
N ARG A 96 -8.61 -16.50 0.23
CA ARG A 96 -9.37 -17.77 0.30
C ARG A 96 -10.26 -17.88 1.53
N LYS A 97 -9.85 -17.28 2.65
CA LYS A 97 -10.62 -17.26 3.89
C LYS A 97 -12.00 -16.59 3.75
N LEU A 98 -12.20 -15.74 2.74
CA LEU A 98 -13.50 -15.14 2.45
C LEU A 98 -14.49 -16.13 1.83
N LYS A 99 -14.01 -17.26 1.30
CA LYS A 99 -14.83 -18.33 0.69
C LYS A 99 -15.81 -17.82 -0.37
N ILE A 100 -15.44 -16.77 -1.10
CA ILE A 100 -16.25 -16.18 -2.17
C ILE A 100 -16.53 -17.27 -3.21
N GLN A 101 -17.81 -17.50 -3.48
CA GLN A 101 -18.26 -18.41 -4.52
C GLN A 101 -18.42 -17.63 -5.82
N ALA A 102 -17.89 -18.18 -6.91
CA ALA A 102 -18.05 -17.62 -8.24
C ALA A 102 -18.62 -18.67 -9.21
N SER A 103 -19.47 -18.23 -10.13
CA SER A 103 -19.96 -19.04 -11.25
C SER A 103 -19.27 -18.61 -12.54
N ILE A 104 -18.97 -19.56 -13.43
CA ILE A 104 -18.49 -19.25 -14.78
C ILE A 104 -19.68 -18.99 -15.70
N ASP A 105 -19.63 -17.89 -16.44
CA ASP A 105 -20.47 -17.64 -17.61
C ASP A 105 -19.57 -17.34 -18.80
N ARG A 106 -19.38 -18.34 -19.66
CA ARG A 106 -18.51 -18.30 -20.84
C ARG A 106 -17.12 -17.73 -20.53
N ASN A 107 -16.83 -16.51 -20.97
CA ASN A 107 -15.54 -15.83 -20.83
C ASN A 107 -15.43 -15.01 -19.54
N CYS A 108 -16.37 -15.11 -18.60
CA CYS A 108 -16.34 -14.38 -17.34
C CYS A 108 -16.60 -15.27 -16.13
N ILE A 109 -16.16 -14.79 -14.97
CA ILE A 109 -16.66 -15.26 -13.68
C ILE A 109 -17.59 -14.20 -13.09
N LYS A 110 -18.64 -14.64 -12.40
CA LYS A 110 -19.57 -13.82 -11.64
C LYS A 110 -19.51 -14.20 -10.17
N PHE A 111 -19.40 -13.22 -9.28
CA PHE A 111 -19.50 -13.40 -7.83
C PHE A 111 -20.14 -12.17 -7.20
N GLN A 112 -20.39 -12.22 -5.89
CA GLN A 112 -20.98 -11.11 -5.15
C GLN A 112 -20.10 -10.71 -3.97
N LEU A 113 -19.88 -9.40 -3.82
CA LEU A 113 -19.26 -8.80 -2.64
C LEU A 113 -20.35 -8.34 -1.68
N GLN A 114 -20.23 -8.67 -0.40
CA GLN A 114 -21.16 -8.21 0.64
C GLN A 114 -20.76 -6.87 1.27
N ARG A 115 -19.49 -6.50 1.10
CA ARG A 115 -18.85 -5.27 1.56
C ARG A 115 -17.62 -5.01 0.70
N ALA A 116 -17.02 -3.83 0.89
CA ALA A 116 -15.72 -3.49 0.33
C ALA A 116 -14.65 -4.53 0.70
N GLU A 117 -13.92 -5.02 -0.29
CA GLU A 117 -12.87 -6.03 -0.15
C GLU A 117 -11.77 -5.78 -1.19
N TYR A 118 -10.53 -6.14 -0.83
CA TYR A 118 -9.39 -6.12 -1.76
C TYR A 118 -9.04 -7.55 -2.13
N LEU A 119 -9.18 -7.86 -3.41
CA LEU A 119 -9.06 -9.23 -3.92
C LEU A 119 -7.92 -9.35 -4.93
N ILE A 120 -7.35 -10.54 -5.01
CA ILE A 120 -6.42 -10.93 -6.09
C ILE A 120 -7.05 -12.13 -6.81
N LEU A 121 -7.24 -12.00 -8.12
CA LEU A 121 -7.92 -12.98 -8.95
C LEU A 121 -6.98 -13.55 -10.01
N THR A 122 -7.16 -14.83 -10.30
CA THR A 122 -6.53 -15.50 -11.46
C THR A 122 -7.62 -16.03 -12.38
N LEU A 123 -7.50 -15.81 -13.70
CA LEU A 123 -8.29 -16.54 -14.71
C LEU A 123 -7.34 -17.29 -15.65
N ASP A 124 -7.38 -18.62 -15.61
CA ASP A 124 -6.51 -19.50 -16.38
C ASP A 124 -5.01 -19.13 -16.24
N ASN A 125 -4.36 -18.79 -17.35
CA ASN A 125 -2.95 -18.39 -17.42
C ASN A 125 -2.78 -16.88 -17.70
N LEU A 126 -3.83 -16.08 -17.51
CA LEU A 126 -3.69 -14.62 -17.58
C LEU A 126 -2.96 -14.11 -16.32
N PRO A 127 -2.21 -13.00 -16.43
CA PRO A 127 -1.69 -12.27 -15.28
C PRO A 127 -2.75 -12.03 -14.20
N GLU A 128 -2.37 -11.94 -12.95
CA GLU A 128 -3.32 -11.66 -11.88
C GLU A 128 -4.07 -10.33 -12.09
N LEU A 129 -5.28 -10.25 -11.55
CA LEU A 129 -6.04 -9.02 -11.43
C LEU A 129 -6.20 -8.66 -9.95
N ILE A 130 -5.70 -7.49 -9.55
CA ILE A 130 -6.01 -6.89 -8.25
C ILE A 130 -7.33 -6.12 -8.38
N LEU A 131 -8.34 -6.50 -7.62
CA LEU A 131 -9.63 -5.81 -7.58
C LEU A 131 -9.75 -4.99 -6.29
N LEU A 132 -9.86 -3.68 -6.45
CA LEU A 132 -9.95 -2.71 -5.36
C LEU A 132 -11.40 -2.23 -5.27
N ALA A 133 -12.22 -2.90 -4.46
CA ALA A 133 -13.56 -2.44 -4.11
C ALA A 133 -13.47 -1.62 -2.82
N ASP A 134 -13.38 -0.30 -2.94
CA ASP A 134 -13.24 0.61 -1.80
C ASP A 134 -14.56 0.83 -1.06
N PRO A 135 -14.53 1.04 0.27
CA PRO A 135 -15.67 1.60 0.97
C PRO A 135 -15.77 3.10 0.70
N VAL A 136 -16.94 3.69 0.96
CA VAL A 136 -17.06 5.15 1.06
C VAL A 136 -16.15 5.66 2.19
N VAL A 137 -15.47 6.79 1.98
CA VAL A 137 -14.59 7.42 2.98
C VAL A 137 -15.34 7.65 4.30
N THR A 138 -14.70 7.31 5.40
CA THR A 138 -15.27 7.42 6.75
C THR A 138 -15.47 8.90 7.13
N GLY A 139 -16.71 9.27 7.47
CA GLY A 139 -17.11 10.66 7.72
C GLY A 139 -17.55 11.41 6.45
N GLY A 140 -17.57 10.75 5.29
CA GLY A 140 -17.97 11.34 4.02
C GLY A 140 -16.87 12.16 3.35
N TYR A 141 -17.23 12.83 2.25
CA TYR A 141 -16.35 13.71 1.50
C TYR A 141 -16.56 15.17 1.95
N PRO A 142 -15.52 16.02 1.94
CA PRO A 142 -15.68 17.43 2.27
C PRO A 142 -16.60 18.13 1.25
N ASP A 143 -17.28 19.19 1.67
CA ASP A 143 -17.97 20.08 0.73
C ASP A 143 -16.93 20.85 -0.08
N VAL A 144 -16.76 20.44 -1.34
CA VAL A 144 -15.81 21.06 -2.27
C VAL A 144 -16.17 22.51 -2.63
N LYS A 145 -17.37 22.97 -2.28
CA LYS A 145 -17.83 24.35 -2.48
C LYS A 145 -17.76 25.21 -1.22
N ALA A 146 -17.40 24.64 -0.07
CA ALA A 146 -17.25 25.41 1.17
C ALA A 146 -16.16 26.49 1.03
N ALA A 147 -16.34 27.63 1.68
CA ALA A 147 -15.35 28.72 1.68
C ALA A 147 -13.99 28.31 2.29
N SER A 148 -13.99 27.29 3.15
CA SER A 148 -12.78 26.67 3.72
C SER A 148 -12.07 25.71 2.78
N THR A 149 -12.62 25.46 1.58
CA THR A 149 -12.06 24.55 0.58
C THR A 149 -11.32 25.34 -0.51
N ILE A 150 -10.03 25.08 -0.64
CA ILE A 150 -9.13 25.70 -1.60
C ILE A 150 -8.91 24.74 -2.77
N ASN A 151 -9.54 25.02 -3.91
CA ASN A 151 -9.35 24.26 -5.13
C ASN A 151 -8.02 24.65 -5.80
N VAL A 152 -7.13 23.68 -6.02
CA VAL A 152 -5.81 23.95 -6.60
C VAL A 152 -5.85 24.52 -8.02
N GLN A 153 -6.89 24.22 -8.82
CA GLN A 153 -7.03 24.78 -10.16
C GLN A 153 -7.29 26.29 -10.12
N SER A 154 -7.95 26.79 -9.05
CA SER A 154 -8.15 28.24 -8.86
C SER A 154 -6.85 28.99 -8.60
N LEU A 155 -5.79 28.26 -8.20
CA LEU A 155 -4.44 28.77 -7.99
C LEU A 155 -3.50 28.44 -9.16
N GLY A 156 -4.03 27.95 -10.28
CA GLY A 156 -3.26 27.69 -11.49
C GLY A 156 -2.64 26.30 -11.60
N ALA A 157 -3.07 25.32 -10.79
CA ALA A 157 -2.66 23.93 -11.00
C ALA A 157 -3.18 23.42 -12.36
N ASP A 158 -2.30 22.78 -13.14
CA ASP A 158 -2.59 22.28 -14.48
C ASP A 158 -3.04 20.81 -14.44
N PRO A 159 -4.32 20.51 -14.71
CA PRO A 159 -4.84 19.14 -14.70
C PRO A 159 -4.48 18.32 -15.93
N SER A 160 -3.82 18.91 -16.95
CA SER A 160 -3.38 18.17 -18.13
C SER A 160 -2.06 17.44 -17.90
N GLY A 161 -1.28 17.87 -16.90
CA GLY A 161 0.07 17.37 -16.64
C GLY A 161 1.11 17.92 -17.62
N SER A 162 0.83 19.04 -18.30
CA SER A 162 1.78 19.70 -19.20
C SER A 162 2.74 20.62 -18.46
N HIS A 163 2.30 21.16 -17.31
CA HIS A 163 3.07 22.08 -16.47
C HIS A 163 3.07 21.64 -14.99
N TYR A 164 4.09 22.08 -14.26
CA TYR A 164 4.21 21.77 -12.83
C TYR A 164 3.15 22.51 -12.01
N SER A 165 2.43 21.75 -11.20
CA SER A 165 1.39 22.24 -10.28
C SER A 165 1.92 22.47 -8.86
N THR A 166 3.23 22.30 -8.63
CA THR A 166 3.87 22.36 -7.30
C THR A 166 3.52 23.64 -6.54
N ALA A 167 3.68 24.81 -7.18
CA ALA A 167 3.46 26.09 -6.54
C ALA A 167 1.98 26.30 -6.18
N ALA A 168 1.06 25.93 -7.07
CA ALA A 168 -0.38 26.03 -6.86
C ALA A 168 -0.84 25.12 -5.70
N ILE A 169 -0.37 23.87 -5.67
CA ILE A 169 -0.71 22.91 -4.61
C ILE A 169 -0.14 23.37 -3.27
N GLN A 170 1.13 23.79 -3.22
CA GLN A 170 1.75 24.23 -1.97
C GLN A 170 1.11 25.54 -1.45
N THR A 171 0.67 26.44 -2.34
CA THR A 171 -0.09 27.64 -1.97
C THR A 171 -1.46 27.28 -1.41
N ALA A 172 -2.15 26.29 -2.00
CA ALA A 172 -3.42 25.82 -1.47
C ALA A 172 -3.28 25.26 -0.05
N ILE A 173 -2.20 24.53 0.22
CA ILE A 173 -1.85 24.03 1.56
C ILE A 173 -1.66 25.19 2.52
N TYR A 174 -0.91 26.23 2.13
CA TYR A 174 -0.74 27.40 3.00
C TYR A 174 -2.08 28.08 3.32
N HIS A 175 -2.92 28.32 2.32
CA HIS A 175 -4.23 28.91 2.51
C HIS A 175 -5.15 28.05 3.39
N ALA A 176 -5.17 26.73 3.16
CA ALA A 176 -5.95 25.80 3.97
C ALA A 176 -5.49 25.81 5.43
N SER A 177 -4.17 25.85 5.68
CA SER A 177 -3.60 25.91 7.02
C SER A 177 -3.93 27.20 7.79
N ASP A 178 -4.23 28.28 7.06
CA ASP A 178 -4.58 29.60 7.62
C ASP A 178 -6.09 29.75 7.90
N VAL A 179 -6.93 28.81 7.45
CA VAL A 179 -8.36 28.79 7.77
C VAL A 179 -8.54 28.50 9.26
N ASN A 180 -9.31 29.33 9.96
CA ASN A 180 -9.62 29.11 11.37
C ASN A 180 -10.35 27.76 11.57
N GLY A 181 -9.76 26.85 12.34
CA GLY A 181 -10.25 25.49 12.54
C GLY A 181 -9.78 24.46 11.50
N GLY A 182 -8.95 24.85 10.53
CA GLY A 182 -8.44 24.01 9.45
C GLY A 182 -9.23 24.14 8.15
N GLY A 183 -8.54 23.98 7.02
CA GLY A 183 -9.10 24.08 5.68
C GLY A 183 -8.87 22.82 4.84
N THR A 184 -9.56 22.73 3.71
CA THR A 184 -9.45 21.61 2.77
C THR A 184 -8.68 22.03 1.52
N VAL A 185 -7.64 21.29 1.18
CA VAL A 185 -7.01 21.36 -0.15
C VAL A 185 -7.73 20.37 -1.06
N TYR A 186 -8.38 20.87 -2.11
CA TYR A 186 -9.15 20.03 -3.03
C TYR A 186 -8.42 19.86 -4.37
N ILE A 187 -8.20 18.60 -4.76
CA ILE A 187 -7.63 18.20 -6.05
C ILE A 187 -8.73 17.53 -6.90
N PRO A 188 -9.30 18.24 -7.91
CA PRO A 188 -10.28 17.66 -8.83
C PRO A 188 -9.63 16.71 -9.85
N PRO A 189 -10.41 15.90 -10.60
CA PRO A 189 -9.90 14.97 -11.60
C PRO A 189 -8.94 15.62 -12.63
N GLY A 190 -7.85 14.91 -12.94
CA GLY A 190 -6.77 15.41 -13.79
C GLY A 190 -5.43 14.76 -13.45
N VAL A 191 -4.40 15.04 -14.24
CA VAL A 191 -3.01 14.67 -13.95
C VAL A 191 -2.24 15.93 -13.57
N TYR A 192 -1.62 15.92 -12.40
CA TYR A 192 -0.86 17.07 -11.89
C TYR A 192 0.58 16.65 -11.65
N LEU A 193 1.49 17.16 -12.48
CA LEU A 193 2.93 16.98 -12.25
C LEU A 193 3.34 17.86 -11.05
N THR A 194 3.99 17.27 -10.04
CA THR A 194 4.33 18.03 -8.82
C THR A 194 5.65 17.62 -8.21
N GLY A 195 6.38 18.64 -7.74
CA GLY A 195 7.59 18.55 -6.94
C GLY A 195 7.29 18.16 -5.49
N ASN A 196 8.20 18.46 -4.57
CA ASN A 196 7.95 18.21 -3.14
C ASN A 196 6.71 18.97 -2.64
N ILE A 197 5.88 18.29 -1.85
CA ILE A 197 4.73 18.86 -1.16
C ILE A 197 4.93 18.66 0.35
N VAL A 198 4.73 19.72 1.14
CA VAL A 198 4.86 19.68 2.60
C VAL A 198 3.57 20.19 3.25
N PHE A 199 2.87 19.31 3.94
CA PHE A 199 1.66 19.64 4.72
C PHE A 199 2.01 20.34 6.05
N LYS A 200 1.15 21.26 6.47
CA LYS A 200 1.20 21.95 7.76
C LYS A 200 0.10 21.42 8.69
N SER A 201 0.09 21.90 9.93
CA SER A 201 -0.92 21.46 10.90
C SER A 201 -2.34 21.87 10.47
N ASN A 202 -3.32 21.04 10.82
CA ASN A 202 -4.75 21.24 10.55
C ASN A 202 -5.13 21.25 9.06
N ASP A 203 -4.28 20.67 8.20
CA ASP A 203 -4.57 20.51 6.78
C ASP A 203 -5.42 19.26 6.50
N TRP A 204 -6.36 19.41 5.57
CA TRP A 204 -7.08 18.29 4.99
C TRP A 204 -6.91 18.25 3.46
N LEU A 205 -6.13 17.31 2.93
CA LEU A 205 -6.12 17.00 1.50
C LEU A 205 -7.30 16.10 1.13
N TYR A 206 -8.12 16.55 0.19
CA TYR A 206 -9.08 15.71 -0.52
C TYR A 206 -8.68 15.57 -1.99
N ILE A 207 -8.24 14.37 -2.35
CA ILE A 207 -7.89 14.00 -3.73
C ILE A 207 -9.02 13.16 -4.34
N GLU A 208 -9.79 13.77 -5.24
CA GLU A 208 -10.98 13.14 -5.82
C GLU A 208 -10.61 11.94 -6.71
N GLY A 209 -11.52 10.98 -6.80
CA GLY A 209 -11.35 9.85 -7.72
C GLY A 209 -11.21 10.32 -9.16
N GLY A 210 -10.15 9.87 -9.83
CA GLY A 210 -9.74 10.34 -11.15
C GLY A 210 -8.69 11.45 -11.12
N ALA A 211 -8.34 12.01 -9.96
CA ALA A 211 -7.17 12.87 -9.82
C ALA A 211 -5.91 12.04 -9.61
N VAL A 212 -4.81 12.45 -10.24
CA VAL A 212 -3.48 11.83 -10.12
C VAL A 212 -2.46 12.92 -9.85
N LEU A 213 -1.86 12.93 -8.66
CA LEU A 213 -0.58 13.61 -8.47
C LEU A 213 0.49 12.68 -9.01
N ARG A 214 1.37 13.19 -9.88
CA ARG A 214 2.42 12.39 -10.52
C ARG A 214 3.80 12.96 -10.26
N TYR A 215 4.69 12.09 -9.81
CA TYR A 215 6.11 12.38 -9.62
C TYR A 215 6.80 12.55 -10.97
N THR A 216 7.63 13.58 -11.10
CA THR A 216 8.24 13.97 -12.37
C THR A 216 9.63 13.36 -12.57
N GLY A 217 10.30 12.96 -11.47
CA GLY A 217 11.70 12.53 -11.48
C GLY A 217 12.73 13.58 -11.89
N ASP A 218 12.30 14.79 -12.27
CA ASP A 218 13.20 15.90 -12.57
C ASP A 218 13.85 16.39 -11.27
N ARG A 219 15.12 16.00 -11.08
CA ARG A 219 15.91 16.36 -9.90
C ARG A 219 15.94 17.87 -9.63
N SER A 220 15.78 18.73 -10.65
CA SER A 220 15.86 20.19 -10.49
C SER A 220 14.76 20.76 -9.59
N ILE A 221 13.61 20.08 -9.49
CA ILE A 221 12.44 20.52 -8.71
C ILE A 221 12.26 19.78 -7.38
N TYR A 222 13.20 18.90 -7.03
CA TYR A 222 13.18 18.14 -5.79
C TYR A 222 14.35 18.50 -4.89
N LYS A 223 14.07 18.69 -3.61
CA LYS A 223 15.12 18.66 -2.59
C LYS A 223 15.66 17.23 -2.51
N THR A 224 16.98 17.12 -2.46
CA THR A 224 17.66 15.86 -2.12
C THR A 224 17.87 15.82 -0.61
N TRP A 225 17.38 14.78 0.06
CA TRP A 225 17.52 14.63 1.50
C TRP A 225 18.69 13.70 1.86
N TRP A 226 18.90 12.62 1.12
CA TRP A 226 20.01 11.69 1.32
C TRP A 226 20.44 11.04 0.00
N TYR A 227 21.52 10.25 0.03
CA TYR A 227 21.93 9.39 -1.07
C TYR A 227 21.98 7.94 -0.63
N LYS A 228 21.80 7.03 -1.59
CA LYS A 228 22.07 5.61 -1.42
C LYS A 228 22.72 5.08 -2.68
N TRP A 229 23.90 4.48 -2.57
CA TRP A 229 24.70 4.03 -3.72
C TRP A 229 24.91 5.10 -4.80
N GLY A 230 25.05 6.37 -4.39
CA GLY A 230 25.20 7.51 -5.30
C GLY A 230 23.89 7.99 -5.94
N VAL A 231 22.76 7.34 -5.70
CA VAL A 231 21.44 7.78 -6.16
C VAL A 231 20.85 8.75 -5.11
N PRO A 232 20.51 10.00 -5.47
CA PRO A 232 19.84 10.92 -4.56
C PRO A 232 18.41 10.46 -4.28
N HIS A 233 17.94 10.74 -3.08
CA HIS A 233 16.60 10.39 -2.62
C HIS A 233 15.86 11.59 -2.04
N THR A 234 14.54 11.54 -2.15
CA THR A 234 13.62 12.60 -1.72
C THR A 234 12.42 12.05 -0.96
N PHE A 235 11.86 12.87 -0.07
CA PHE A 235 10.51 12.67 0.46
C PHE A 235 9.54 13.49 -0.39
N TRP A 236 8.78 12.85 -1.28
CA TRP A 236 7.96 13.57 -2.25
C TRP A 236 6.81 14.32 -1.57
N ILE A 237 5.92 13.59 -0.90
CA ILE A 237 4.83 14.15 -0.10
C ILE A 237 5.17 13.93 1.36
N SER A 238 5.28 15.00 2.14
CA SER A 238 5.71 14.94 3.53
C SER A 238 4.94 15.90 4.44
N THR A 239 5.20 15.82 5.74
CA THR A 239 4.66 16.75 6.73
C THR A 239 5.77 17.68 7.23
N ALA A 240 5.40 18.92 7.54
CA ALA A 240 6.24 19.78 8.34
C ALA A 240 6.54 19.10 9.69
N TYR A 241 7.77 19.25 10.17
CA TYR A 241 8.15 18.67 11.45
C TYR A 241 7.37 19.31 12.59
N ASP A 242 7.03 18.52 13.60
CA ASP A 242 6.23 18.92 14.76
C ASP A 242 4.81 19.41 14.39
N SER A 243 4.33 19.06 13.20
CA SER A 243 2.95 19.31 12.77
C SER A 243 1.95 18.38 13.46
N SER A 244 0.68 18.74 13.41
CA SER A 244 -0.39 17.87 13.91
C SER A 244 -1.72 18.04 13.17
N ASN A 245 -2.59 17.05 13.30
CA ASN A 245 -3.95 17.05 12.74
C ASN A 245 -3.97 17.17 11.21
N ILE A 246 -3.27 16.26 10.54
CA ILE A 246 -3.19 16.24 9.07
C ILE A 246 -4.01 15.07 8.56
N THR A 247 -4.91 15.34 7.60
CA THR A 247 -5.77 14.33 6.99
C THR A 247 -5.58 14.30 5.49
N ILE A 248 -5.38 13.11 4.91
CA ILE A 248 -5.37 12.87 3.48
C ILE A 248 -6.47 11.85 3.17
N THR A 249 -7.42 12.21 2.31
CA THR A 249 -8.56 11.35 1.96
C THR A 249 -8.89 11.39 0.48
N GLY A 250 -9.68 10.42 0.04
CA GLY A 250 -10.29 10.38 -1.29
C GLY A 250 -9.91 9.12 -2.06
N HIS A 251 -10.22 9.08 -3.35
CA HIS A 251 -10.01 7.90 -4.20
C HIS A 251 -9.15 8.21 -5.42
N GLY A 252 -8.42 9.33 -5.41
CA GLY A 252 -7.40 9.60 -6.41
C GLY A 252 -6.11 8.82 -6.16
N MET A 253 -5.03 9.25 -6.80
CA MET A 253 -3.77 8.50 -6.85
C MET A 253 -2.54 9.40 -6.63
N PHE A 254 -1.58 8.87 -5.90
CA PHE A 254 -0.19 9.33 -5.88
C PHE A 254 0.63 8.35 -6.72
N ASP A 255 1.03 8.78 -7.92
CA ASP A 255 1.80 7.98 -8.86
C ASP A 255 3.28 8.40 -8.83
N GLY A 256 4.11 7.55 -8.21
CA GLY A 256 5.54 7.78 -8.05
C GLY A 256 6.35 7.63 -9.33
N ASN A 257 5.76 7.16 -10.44
CA ASN A 257 6.45 7.00 -11.73
C ASN A 257 7.81 6.29 -11.58
N GLY A 258 7.90 5.34 -10.65
CA GLY A 258 9.15 4.82 -10.11
C GLY A 258 10.02 4.10 -11.13
N LYS A 259 9.44 3.50 -12.19
CA LYS A 259 10.22 2.87 -13.26
C LYS A 259 11.16 3.86 -13.92
N ALA A 260 10.69 5.09 -14.14
CA ALA A 260 11.44 6.09 -14.86
C ALA A 260 12.78 6.40 -14.16
N VAL A 261 12.84 6.32 -12.83
CA VAL A 261 14.10 6.49 -12.05
C VAL A 261 15.22 5.53 -12.50
N TYR A 262 14.86 4.32 -12.96
CA TYR A 262 15.83 3.30 -13.35
C TYR A 262 16.03 3.20 -14.87
N THR A 263 15.06 3.63 -15.67
CA THR A 263 15.11 3.50 -17.13
C THR A 263 15.42 4.78 -17.88
N ASP A 264 15.22 5.95 -17.24
CA ASP A 264 15.38 7.25 -17.86
C ASP A 264 16.62 7.96 -17.31
N SER A 265 17.51 8.38 -18.19
CA SER A 265 18.72 9.10 -17.81
C SER A 265 18.43 10.50 -17.24
N THR A 266 17.23 11.04 -17.43
CA THR A 266 16.79 12.32 -16.89
C THR A 266 16.14 12.20 -15.51
N HIS A 267 15.55 11.05 -15.17
CA HIS A 267 14.92 10.78 -13.88
C HIS A 267 15.97 10.29 -12.88
N LYS A 268 16.62 11.24 -12.20
CA LYS A 268 17.84 10.96 -11.41
C LYS A 268 17.64 10.93 -9.91
N ILE A 269 16.42 10.91 -9.41
CA ILE A 269 16.14 10.94 -7.96
C ILE A 269 15.03 9.96 -7.58
N ALA A 270 15.34 9.06 -6.64
CA ALA A 270 14.39 8.11 -6.08
C ALA A 270 13.51 8.77 -5.03
N CYS A 271 12.28 8.26 -4.84
CA CYS A 271 11.32 8.87 -3.93
C CYS A 271 10.72 7.87 -2.95
N THR A 272 10.60 8.31 -1.70
CA THR A 272 9.50 7.89 -0.83
C THR A 272 8.29 8.73 -1.18
N ILE A 273 7.20 8.08 -1.58
CA ILE A 273 6.00 8.79 -2.08
C ILE A 273 5.36 9.57 -0.95
N LEU A 274 5.08 8.92 0.18
CA LEU A 274 4.40 9.53 1.31
C LEU A 274 5.20 9.32 2.61
N ALA A 275 5.62 10.42 3.23
CA ALA A 275 6.41 10.41 4.46
C ALA A 275 5.81 11.33 5.54
N PRO A 276 4.91 10.83 6.40
CA PRO A 276 4.57 11.51 7.65
C PRO A 276 5.80 11.48 8.55
N ILE A 277 6.41 12.64 8.79
CA ILE A 277 7.65 12.77 9.54
C ILE A 277 7.42 13.67 10.75
N LYS A 278 7.69 13.13 11.94
CA LYS A 278 7.62 13.85 13.22
C LYS A 278 6.29 14.60 13.38
N THR A 279 5.20 13.94 13.04
CA THR A 279 3.84 14.50 13.12
C THR A 279 3.00 13.73 14.14
N THR A 280 1.98 14.39 14.68
CA THR A 280 1.01 13.78 15.60
C THR A 280 -0.41 13.87 15.05
N ASN A 281 -1.20 12.80 15.19
CA ASN A 281 -2.57 12.76 14.67
C ASN A 281 -2.61 12.94 13.14
N PHE A 282 -1.98 12.00 12.43
CA PHE A 282 -1.98 11.92 10.97
C PHE A 282 -2.96 10.84 10.51
N ARG A 283 -3.84 11.17 9.57
CA ARG A 283 -4.80 10.24 8.96
C ARG A 283 -4.60 10.17 7.46
N PHE A 284 -4.54 8.94 6.94
CA PHE A 284 -4.60 8.65 5.51
C PHE A 284 -5.75 7.67 5.26
N GLU A 285 -6.66 8.01 4.34
CA GLU A 285 -7.76 7.12 3.97
C GLU A 285 -8.10 7.18 2.48
N GLY A 286 -7.72 6.13 1.75
CA GLY A 286 -8.30 5.84 0.44
C GLY A 286 -7.45 6.12 -0.81
N PRO A 287 -6.51 7.10 -0.89
CA PRO A 287 -5.76 7.25 -2.13
C PRO A 287 -4.96 6.00 -2.50
N ILE A 288 -4.81 5.74 -3.80
CA ILE A 288 -3.91 4.70 -4.30
C ILE A 288 -2.48 5.27 -4.32
N ILE A 289 -1.53 4.52 -3.78
CA ILE A 289 -0.11 4.81 -3.92
C ILE A 289 0.46 3.85 -4.95
N ARG A 290 0.98 4.37 -6.06
CA ARG A 290 1.38 3.59 -7.23
C ARG A 290 2.84 3.82 -7.56
N GLU A 291 3.56 2.74 -7.83
CA GLU A 291 4.86 2.72 -8.49
C GLU A 291 5.91 3.61 -7.80
N SER A 292 6.28 3.30 -6.56
CA SER A 292 7.42 3.93 -5.89
C SER A 292 8.76 3.46 -6.48
N SER A 293 9.80 4.28 -6.28
CA SER A 293 11.20 3.95 -6.62
C SER A 293 12.07 3.69 -5.39
N PHE A 294 11.46 3.65 -4.22
CA PHE A 294 12.04 3.31 -2.92
C PHE A 294 10.89 2.98 -1.95
N TRP A 295 11.15 2.94 -0.64
CA TRP A 295 10.14 2.73 0.39
C TRP A 295 8.95 3.66 0.16
N SER A 296 7.79 3.07 -0.13
CA SER A 296 6.67 3.79 -0.75
C SER A 296 6.01 4.75 0.23
N THR A 297 5.48 4.20 1.32
CA THR A 297 4.92 4.96 2.44
C THR A 297 5.77 4.71 3.68
N THR A 298 6.25 5.76 4.33
CA THR A 298 7.08 5.58 5.52
C THR A 298 6.73 6.56 6.62
N VAL A 299 6.27 6.03 7.76
CA VAL A 299 5.92 6.81 8.93
C VAL A 299 7.13 6.92 9.84
N PHE A 300 7.70 8.13 9.95
CA PHE A 300 8.91 8.39 10.71
C PHE A 300 8.61 9.21 11.96
N LEU A 301 9.11 8.76 13.13
CA LEU A 301 9.08 9.51 14.40
C LEU A 301 7.72 10.14 14.75
N SER A 302 6.63 9.49 14.34
CA SER A 302 5.28 10.05 14.42
C SER A 302 4.45 9.33 15.48
N ARG A 303 3.38 9.98 15.94
CA ARG A 303 2.49 9.43 16.97
C ARG A 303 1.02 9.57 16.57
N GLN A 304 0.19 8.60 16.96
CA GLN A 304 -1.25 8.60 16.63
C GLN A 304 -1.45 8.69 15.12
N VAL A 305 -1.04 7.64 14.42
CA VAL A 305 -1.15 7.56 12.96
C VAL A 305 -2.19 6.52 12.59
N LEU A 306 -3.15 6.90 11.74
CA LEU A 306 -4.18 6.03 11.21
C LEU A 306 -4.07 5.99 9.69
N SER A 307 -3.76 4.83 9.13
CA SER A 307 -3.81 4.56 7.70
C SER A 307 -4.89 3.52 7.42
N GLU A 308 -5.98 3.96 6.80
CA GLU A 308 -7.11 3.10 6.44
C GLU A 308 -7.26 3.01 4.94
N ASN A 309 -7.72 1.86 4.44
CA ASN A 309 -7.99 1.68 3.01
C ASN A 309 -6.75 1.96 2.14
N LEU A 310 -5.56 1.65 2.65
CA LEU A 310 -4.28 1.88 1.96
C LEU A 310 -4.10 0.86 0.84
N LYS A 311 -3.72 1.34 -0.34
CA LYS A 311 -3.43 0.50 -1.51
C LYS A 311 -2.08 0.89 -2.07
N VAL A 312 -1.09 0.02 -1.93
CA VAL A 312 0.22 0.20 -2.54
C VAL A 312 0.37 -0.76 -3.71
N LEU A 313 0.50 -0.20 -4.92
CA LEU A 313 0.62 -0.94 -6.18
C LEU A 313 1.99 -0.64 -6.79
N ASN A 314 2.98 -1.41 -6.39
CA ASN A 314 4.35 -1.32 -6.87
C ASN A 314 4.69 -2.45 -7.85
N ARG A 315 5.84 -2.28 -8.50
CA ARG A 315 6.32 -3.22 -9.51
C ARG A 315 7.07 -4.35 -8.85
N MET A 316 6.93 -5.56 -9.38
CA MET A 316 7.62 -6.74 -8.85
C MET A 316 9.05 -6.90 -9.40
N ASP A 317 9.65 -5.84 -9.94
CA ASP A 317 10.99 -5.84 -10.52
C ASP A 317 11.87 -4.66 -10.05
N ILE A 318 11.38 -3.87 -9.09
CA ILE A 318 12.14 -2.80 -8.43
C ILE A 318 12.38 -3.23 -6.98
N GLY A 319 13.63 -3.26 -6.53
CA GLY A 319 13.95 -3.56 -5.13
C GLY A 319 13.71 -2.38 -4.19
N GLU A 320 13.56 -2.66 -2.90
CA GLU A 320 13.40 -1.66 -1.83
C GLU A 320 12.16 -0.76 -2.04
N ASP A 321 11.13 -1.29 -2.69
CA ASP A 321 9.85 -0.67 -2.98
C ASP A 321 8.79 -1.05 -1.94
N ASP A 322 9.19 -1.13 -0.67
CA ASP A 322 8.36 -1.52 0.47
C ASP A 322 6.98 -0.83 0.44
N GLY A 323 5.95 -1.53 0.89
CA GLY A 323 4.58 -1.02 0.88
C GLY A 323 4.40 0.10 1.90
N ILE A 324 4.38 -0.26 3.18
CA ILE A 324 4.39 0.68 4.29
C ILE A 324 5.34 0.26 5.39
N ASP A 325 6.21 1.20 5.76
CA ASP A 325 7.18 1.10 6.82
C ASP A 325 6.79 1.97 8.02
N ILE A 326 6.69 1.36 9.20
CA ILE A 326 6.56 2.09 10.46
C ILE A 326 7.93 2.18 11.12
N VAL A 327 8.48 3.40 11.18
CA VAL A 327 9.83 3.66 11.64
C VAL A 327 9.81 4.52 12.89
N GLN A 328 10.24 3.94 14.01
CA GLN A 328 10.44 4.67 15.28
C GLN A 328 9.23 5.51 15.70
N SER A 329 8.04 4.98 15.44
CA SER A 329 6.75 5.67 15.63
C SER A 329 5.91 4.93 16.67
N SER A 330 4.90 5.62 17.22
CA SER A 330 4.07 5.03 18.28
C SER A 330 2.56 5.23 18.10
N ASN A 331 1.78 4.26 18.54
CA ASN A 331 0.32 4.25 18.37
C ASN A 331 -0.07 4.40 16.89
N VAL A 332 0.35 3.43 16.09
CA VAL A 332 0.10 3.42 14.65
C VAL A 332 -0.85 2.28 14.30
N VAL A 333 -1.88 2.58 13.53
CA VAL A 333 -2.82 1.58 13.00
C VAL A 333 -2.81 1.66 11.48
N VAL A 334 -2.50 0.55 10.84
CA VAL A 334 -2.68 0.32 9.40
C VAL A 334 -3.78 -0.72 9.25
N ARG A 335 -4.91 -0.34 8.64
CA ARG A 335 -6.09 -1.20 8.59
C ARG A 335 -6.71 -1.22 7.21
N ASN A 336 -7.21 -2.40 6.82
CA ASN A 336 -7.87 -2.62 5.53
C ASN A 336 -6.93 -2.19 4.39
N ALA A 337 -5.79 -2.86 4.27
CA ALA A 337 -4.74 -2.43 3.37
C ALA A 337 -4.32 -3.56 2.42
N LEU A 338 -4.03 -3.21 1.17
CA LEU A 338 -3.37 -4.10 0.21
C LEU A 338 -2.05 -3.49 -0.20
N ALA A 339 -0.98 -4.28 -0.17
CA ALA A 339 0.30 -3.87 -0.70
C ALA A 339 0.90 -4.99 -1.56
N ALA A 340 1.16 -4.64 -2.82
CA ALA A 340 1.84 -5.45 -3.82
C ALA A 340 3.17 -4.76 -4.15
N SER A 341 4.27 -5.30 -3.65
CA SER A 341 5.64 -4.73 -3.75
C SER A 341 6.64 -5.85 -3.92
N TRP A 342 7.77 -5.63 -4.61
CA TRP A 342 8.81 -6.67 -4.64
C TRP A 342 9.42 -6.90 -3.25
N ASP A 343 9.66 -5.83 -2.49
CA ASP A 343 10.15 -5.84 -1.11
C ASP A 343 9.00 -5.90 -0.08
N ASP A 344 9.28 -5.61 1.19
CA ASP A 344 8.37 -5.84 2.32
C ASP A 344 7.06 -5.01 2.23
N PRO A 345 5.86 -5.62 2.09
CA PRO A 345 4.62 -4.86 1.97
C PRO A 345 4.19 -4.17 3.28
N PHE A 346 4.45 -4.82 4.42
CA PHE A 346 4.12 -4.31 5.75
C PHE A 346 5.27 -4.60 6.71
N SER A 347 5.95 -3.54 7.16
CA SER A 347 7.17 -3.68 7.94
C SER A 347 7.29 -2.66 9.07
N THR A 348 8.04 -3.03 10.11
CA THR A 348 8.45 -2.13 11.18
C THR A 348 9.96 -2.11 11.32
N LYS A 349 10.54 -0.91 11.46
CA LYS A 349 11.99 -0.75 11.50
C LYS A 349 12.40 0.26 12.58
N THR A 350 13.60 0.09 13.12
CA THR A 350 14.24 1.11 13.95
C THR A 350 15.67 1.31 13.54
N TYR A 351 16.04 2.55 13.26
CA TYR A 351 17.39 2.91 12.84
C TYR A 351 17.90 4.08 13.68
N GLY A 352 19.17 4.45 13.50
CA GLY A 352 19.76 5.57 14.21
C GLY A 352 20.81 6.29 13.38
N PRO A 353 21.30 7.45 13.86
CA PRO A 353 22.40 8.15 13.22
C PRO A 353 23.66 7.29 13.29
N GLY A 354 24.42 7.24 12.20
CA GLY A 354 25.53 6.29 12.04
C GLY A 354 25.11 4.95 11.41
N LYS A 355 26.02 4.40 10.60
CA LYS A 355 25.82 3.29 9.65
C LYS A 355 24.80 2.21 10.06
N PRO A 356 23.87 1.80 9.17
CA PRO A 356 23.84 0.42 8.71
C PRO A 356 24.86 0.31 7.56
N VAL A 357 25.69 -0.73 7.58
CA VAL A 357 26.87 -0.88 6.73
C VAL A 357 26.52 -0.81 5.24
N ILE A 358 26.63 0.37 4.64
CA ILE A 358 27.18 0.60 3.29
C ILE A 358 27.88 1.97 3.34
N ASN A 359 29.21 1.95 3.40
CA ASN A 359 30.03 3.16 3.42
C ASN A 359 30.08 3.76 2.00
N THR A 360 29.03 4.46 1.57
CA THR A 360 29.03 5.20 0.28
C THR A 360 29.49 6.64 0.43
N GLY A 361 29.81 7.09 1.66
CA GLY A 361 30.32 8.44 1.95
C GLY A 361 29.30 9.58 1.81
N GLN A 362 27.98 9.31 1.62
CA GLN A 362 26.98 10.34 1.30
C GLN A 362 25.62 10.18 2.02
N GLY A 363 25.66 9.90 3.31
CA GLY A 363 24.52 9.97 4.24
C GLY A 363 23.50 8.83 4.16
N ASN A 364 22.61 8.76 5.14
CA ASN A 364 21.51 7.77 5.21
C ASN A 364 20.16 8.47 5.48
N VAL A 365 19.03 7.83 5.17
CA VAL A 365 17.68 8.41 5.34
C VAL A 365 17.40 8.91 6.76
N PHE A 366 18.01 8.30 7.78
CA PHE A 366 17.81 8.66 9.19
C PHE A 366 18.67 9.85 9.63
N GLU A 367 19.74 10.17 8.92
CA GLU A 367 20.49 11.43 9.11
C GLU A 367 19.72 12.62 8.53
N ALA A 368 18.84 12.38 7.55
CA ALA A 368 18.02 13.42 6.94
C ALA A 368 16.78 13.79 7.76
N ILE A 369 16.47 13.02 8.82
CA ILE A 369 15.31 13.22 9.69
C ILE A 369 15.81 13.81 11.02
N PRO A 370 15.32 14.98 11.44
CA PRO A 370 15.78 15.59 12.68
C PRO A 370 15.18 14.91 13.92
N GLY A 371 16.04 14.67 14.91
CA GLY A 371 15.65 14.16 16.23
C GLY A 371 16.42 12.88 16.61
N PRO A 372 16.50 12.56 17.90
CA PRO A 372 17.13 11.32 18.34
C PRO A 372 16.26 10.11 17.95
N PRO A 373 16.87 8.93 17.76
CA PRO A 373 16.16 7.66 17.66
C PRO A 373 15.16 7.48 18.80
N GLN A 374 13.95 7.00 18.47
CA GLN A 374 12.91 6.70 19.46
C GLN A 374 12.48 5.23 19.40
N PRO A 375 12.01 4.65 20.52
CA PRO A 375 11.38 3.33 20.52
C PRO A 375 10.14 3.30 19.63
N LEU A 376 9.94 2.19 18.93
CA LEU A 376 8.69 1.89 18.22
C LEU A 376 7.75 1.16 19.17
N ARG A 377 6.52 1.67 19.35
CA ARG A 377 5.55 1.10 20.31
C ARG A 377 4.12 1.09 19.80
N ASN A 378 3.39 0.01 20.06
CA ASN A 378 1.95 -0.09 19.78
C ASN A 378 1.63 0.12 18.30
N VAL A 379 2.06 -0.83 17.47
CA VAL A 379 1.79 -0.83 16.02
C VAL A 379 0.87 -1.99 15.69
N LEU A 380 -0.24 -1.69 15.01
CA LEU A 380 -1.22 -2.67 14.57
C LEU A 380 -1.35 -2.63 13.05
N PHE A 381 -1.11 -3.77 12.41
CA PHE A 381 -1.53 -4.06 11.04
C PHE A 381 -2.74 -4.99 11.10
N GLU A 382 -3.87 -4.58 10.54
CA GLU A 382 -5.13 -5.31 10.64
C GLU A 382 -5.83 -5.41 9.29
N ARG A 383 -6.34 -6.61 8.95
CA ARG A 383 -7.04 -6.86 7.68
C ARG A 383 -6.18 -6.45 6.47
N THR A 384 -4.97 -7.01 6.40
CA THR A 384 -4.02 -6.72 5.32
C THR A 384 -3.95 -7.84 4.29
N VAL A 385 -3.69 -7.48 3.03
CA VAL A 385 -3.37 -8.39 1.92
C VAL A 385 -2.00 -8.04 1.38
N SER A 386 -1.07 -8.99 1.48
CA SER A 386 0.32 -8.84 1.09
C SER A 386 0.63 -9.69 -0.13
N TRP A 387 1.28 -9.10 -1.14
CA TRP A 387 1.90 -9.82 -2.25
C TRP A 387 3.32 -9.30 -2.45
N THR A 388 4.32 -10.19 -2.37
CA THR A 388 5.72 -9.79 -2.47
C THR A 388 6.67 -10.85 -3.01
N GLY A 389 7.86 -10.41 -3.42
CA GLY A 389 9.03 -11.25 -3.61
C GLY A 389 9.82 -11.51 -2.32
N CYS A 390 9.55 -10.77 -1.23
CA CYS A 390 10.30 -10.70 0.02
C CYS A 390 9.48 -11.21 1.23
N PHE A 391 9.52 -10.51 2.38
CA PHE A 391 8.73 -10.85 3.56
C PHE A 391 7.31 -10.29 3.46
N GLY A 392 6.30 -11.12 3.66
CA GLY A 392 4.89 -10.69 3.63
C GLY A 392 4.51 -9.81 4.82
N LEU A 393 4.92 -10.21 6.03
CA LEU A 393 4.66 -9.49 7.28
C LEU A 393 5.95 -9.49 8.11
N LYS A 394 6.55 -8.31 8.34
CA LYS A 394 7.90 -8.22 8.91
C LYS A 394 8.03 -7.28 10.11
N VAL A 395 8.79 -7.73 11.10
CA VAL A 395 9.38 -6.87 12.14
C VAL A 395 10.89 -6.90 11.99
N GLY A 396 11.50 -5.75 11.70
CA GLY A 396 12.90 -5.60 11.32
C GLY A 396 13.06 -5.00 9.91
N GLN A 397 14.27 -4.78 9.38
CA GLN A 397 15.53 -5.41 9.78
C GLN A 397 16.33 -4.61 10.84
N GLY A 398 16.05 -3.31 10.96
CA GLY A 398 16.73 -2.40 11.88
C GLY A 398 16.31 -2.53 13.35
N SER A 399 17.30 -2.65 14.24
CA SER A 399 17.17 -2.86 15.69
C SER A 399 17.96 -1.84 16.51
N GLN A 400 18.00 -0.59 16.07
CA GLN A 400 18.72 0.49 16.76
C GLN A 400 17.93 1.11 17.92
N SER A 401 16.63 0.82 18.02
CA SER A 401 15.77 1.16 19.16
C SER A 401 14.85 -0.01 19.48
N GLU A 402 14.26 -0.03 20.68
CA GLU A 402 13.33 -1.08 21.03
C GLU A 402 12.10 -1.08 20.11
N GLN A 403 11.62 -2.28 19.76
CA GLN A 403 10.33 -2.46 19.10
C GLN A 403 9.42 -3.24 20.03
N VAL A 404 8.32 -2.63 20.48
CA VAL A 404 7.45 -3.21 21.52
C VAL A 404 5.98 -3.17 21.11
N ASN A 405 5.27 -4.28 21.31
CA ASN A 405 3.83 -4.38 21.03
C ASN A 405 3.52 -4.11 19.54
N VAL A 406 4.02 -5.00 18.67
CA VAL A 406 3.71 -5.00 17.23
C VAL A 406 2.79 -6.18 16.94
N THR A 407 1.64 -5.90 16.32
CA THR A 407 0.64 -6.92 16.01
C THR A 407 0.27 -6.90 14.54
N PHE A 408 0.32 -8.06 13.90
CA PHE A 408 -0.33 -8.35 12.63
C PHE A 408 -1.54 -9.24 12.91
N ARG A 409 -2.74 -8.79 12.53
CA ARG A 409 -3.99 -9.51 12.77
C ARG A 409 -4.85 -9.57 11.51
N ASP A 410 -5.52 -10.69 11.31
CA ASP A 410 -6.46 -10.90 10.20
C ASP A 410 -5.82 -10.67 8.83
N ALA A 411 -4.53 -11.01 8.70
CA ALA A 411 -3.71 -10.78 7.52
C ALA A 411 -3.79 -11.93 6.51
N VAL A 412 -3.40 -11.65 5.28
CA VAL A 412 -3.30 -12.60 4.17
C VAL A 412 -1.98 -12.34 3.46
N VAL A 413 -1.18 -13.38 3.31
CA VAL A 413 0.02 -13.38 2.48
C VAL A 413 -0.32 -14.19 1.23
N TYR A 414 -0.63 -13.48 0.14
CA TYR A 414 -1.03 -14.08 -1.13
C TYR A 414 0.13 -14.81 -1.80
N ASP A 415 1.28 -14.14 -1.92
CA ASP A 415 2.54 -14.73 -2.39
C ASP A 415 3.71 -14.01 -1.73
N CYS A 416 4.78 -14.73 -1.46
CA CYS A 416 5.96 -14.22 -0.75
C CYS A 416 7.19 -15.10 -0.97
N SER A 417 8.31 -14.68 -0.39
CA SER A 417 9.42 -15.57 -0.07
C SER A 417 9.43 -15.99 1.40
N GLN A 418 9.13 -15.07 2.32
CA GLN A 418 8.98 -15.36 3.75
C GLN A 418 7.63 -14.83 4.24
N ALA A 419 6.68 -15.69 4.62
CA ALA A 419 5.34 -15.17 4.92
C ALA A 419 5.27 -14.36 6.22
N ILE A 420 5.78 -14.94 7.32
CA ILE A 420 5.82 -14.31 8.65
C ILE A 420 7.27 -14.14 9.09
N GLY A 421 7.66 -12.92 9.47
CA GLY A 421 9.04 -12.55 9.70
C GLY A 421 9.32 -11.75 10.97
N ILE A 422 10.29 -12.21 11.75
CA ILE A 422 11.13 -11.31 12.57
C ILE A 422 12.54 -11.43 12.03
N HIS A 423 13.10 -10.31 11.56
CA HIS A 423 14.48 -10.25 11.07
C HIS A 423 15.25 -9.21 11.89
N HIS A 424 15.98 -9.66 12.90
CA HIS A 424 16.82 -8.79 13.72
C HIS A 424 18.25 -8.85 13.18
N ARG A 425 18.82 -7.74 12.71
CA ARG A 425 20.18 -7.76 12.12
C ARG A 425 21.04 -6.50 12.33
N TRP A 426 20.43 -5.32 12.40
CA TRP A 426 21.18 -4.04 12.41
C TRP A 426 20.95 -3.24 13.69
N GLY A 427 21.52 -3.68 14.81
CA GLY A 427 21.49 -2.96 16.08
C GLY A 427 21.29 -3.85 17.30
N ALA A 428 21.65 -3.37 18.49
CA ALA A 428 21.66 -4.13 19.72
C ALA A 428 20.44 -3.92 20.64
N LYS A 429 19.27 -3.55 20.09
CA LYS A 429 18.05 -3.31 20.89
C LYS A 429 17.01 -4.43 20.73
N PRO A 430 16.31 -4.81 21.82
CA PRO A 430 15.41 -5.95 21.83
C PRO A 430 14.08 -5.68 21.13
N TYR A 431 13.43 -6.76 20.68
CA TYR A 431 12.02 -6.74 20.28
C TYR A 431 11.16 -7.44 21.35
N LYS A 432 9.97 -6.93 21.65
CA LYS A 432 9.14 -7.49 22.73
C LYS A 432 7.67 -7.46 22.39
N SER A 433 6.94 -8.52 22.73
CA SER A 433 5.48 -8.60 22.54
C SER A 433 5.11 -8.43 21.07
N ILE A 434 5.51 -9.40 20.24
CA ILE A 434 5.22 -9.42 18.81
C ILE A 434 4.15 -10.47 18.55
N THR A 435 3.04 -10.10 17.91
CA THR A 435 1.92 -11.02 17.65
C THR A 435 1.62 -11.11 16.17
N PHE A 436 1.52 -12.33 15.66
CA PHE A 436 0.92 -12.66 14.37
C PHE A 436 -0.30 -13.55 14.65
N ALA A 437 -1.51 -13.06 14.33
CA ALA A 437 -2.75 -13.76 14.65
C ALA A 437 -3.72 -13.79 13.46
N ASN A 438 -4.39 -14.92 13.25
CA ASN A 438 -5.39 -15.08 12.18
C ASN A 438 -4.79 -14.80 10.79
N VAL A 439 -3.65 -15.41 10.49
CA VAL A 439 -2.92 -15.21 9.23
C VAL A 439 -3.21 -16.34 8.25
N GLU A 440 -3.51 -16.00 6.99
CA GLU A 440 -3.60 -16.95 5.88
C GLU A 440 -2.35 -16.83 4.99
N VAL A 441 -1.64 -17.93 4.77
CA VAL A 441 -0.47 -17.99 3.87
C VAL A 441 -0.84 -18.85 2.66
N GLU A 442 -1.06 -18.20 1.50
CA GLU A 442 -1.58 -18.87 0.31
C GLU A 442 -0.47 -19.48 -0.56
N LYS A 443 0.52 -18.67 -0.94
CA LYS A 443 1.67 -19.09 -1.75
C LYS A 443 2.97 -18.59 -1.13
N VAL A 444 4.02 -19.39 -1.31
CA VAL A 444 5.38 -19.02 -0.97
C VAL A 444 6.23 -19.39 -2.19
N SER A 445 6.30 -18.52 -3.19
CA SER A 445 6.89 -18.83 -4.50
C SER A 445 8.34 -18.38 -4.66
N SER A 446 8.69 -17.22 -4.08
CA SER A 446 9.96 -16.54 -4.33
C SER A 446 11.08 -17.01 -3.41
N ILE A 447 12.34 -16.75 -3.80
CA ILE A 447 13.53 -17.02 -2.98
C ILE A 447 14.31 -15.71 -2.75
N VAL A 448 14.33 -15.25 -1.50
CA VAL A 448 15.13 -14.12 -1.00
C VAL A 448 15.92 -14.61 0.21
N ASP A 449 17.17 -14.16 0.35
CA ASP A 449 18.09 -14.58 1.41
C ASP A 449 18.27 -16.11 1.54
N GLY A 450 18.13 -16.82 0.41
CA GLY A 450 18.20 -18.28 0.34
C GLY A 450 17.03 -18.99 1.07
N ARG A 451 15.94 -18.27 1.31
CA ARG A 451 14.76 -18.75 2.03
C ARG A 451 13.54 -18.72 1.13
N ARG A 452 12.63 -19.66 1.39
CA ARG A 452 11.32 -19.81 0.79
C ARG A 452 10.48 -20.57 1.80
N THR A 453 9.89 -19.86 2.75
CA THR A 453 9.26 -20.46 3.94
C THR A 453 8.08 -19.65 4.46
N TRP A 454 7.14 -20.29 5.13
CA TRP A 454 6.02 -19.60 5.77
C TRP A 454 6.43 -18.85 7.07
N LEU A 455 7.52 -19.24 7.75
CA LEU A 455 7.94 -18.63 9.01
C LEU A 455 9.46 -18.51 9.14
N MET A 456 9.91 -17.30 9.45
CA MET A 456 11.31 -17.00 9.76
C MET A 456 11.42 -16.00 10.91
N LEU A 457 11.83 -16.49 12.07
CA LEU A 457 12.20 -15.70 13.24
C LEU A 457 13.71 -15.81 13.42
N LYS A 458 14.47 -14.79 13.04
CA LYS A 458 15.93 -14.85 12.93
C LYS A 458 16.60 -13.64 13.58
N MET A 459 17.61 -13.94 14.40
CA MET A 459 18.58 -12.97 14.91
C MET A 459 19.92 -13.16 14.21
N GLU A 460 20.52 -12.07 13.77
CA GLU A 460 21.83 -12.00 13.15
C GLU A 460 22.59 -10.79 13.70
N ASP A 461 23.91 -10.85 13.81
CA ASP A 461 24.75 -9.69 14.04
C ASP A 461 25.48 -9.39 12.73
N ALA A 462 25.18 -8.25 12.14
CA ALA A 462 25.91 -7.75 10.98
C ALA A 462 26.98 -6.70 11.35
N GLY A 463 27.55 -6.81 12.55
CA GLY A 463 28.55 -5.89 13.08
C GLY A 463 27.95 -4.66 13.77
N ALA A 464 26.67 -4.72 14.13
CA ALA A 464 25.93 -3.65 14.81
C ALA A 464 25.37 -4.10 16.17
N GLY A 465 25.74 -5.31 16.60
CA GLY A 465 25.25 -5.96 17.81
C GLY A 465 23.92 -6.66 17.59
N VAL A 466 23.55 -7.45 18.60
CA VAL A 466 22.37 -8.31 18.60
C VAL A 466 21.67 -8.26 19.95
N ALA A 467 20.36 -8.41 19.97
CA ALA A 467 19.55 -8.47 21.19
C ALA A 467 18.39 -9.45 21.01
N PRO A 468 17.90 -10.05 22.10
CA PRO A 468 16.82 -11.03 22.02
C PRO A 468 15.49 -10.41 21.58
N PHE A 469 14.64 -11.24 20.99
CA PHE A 469 13.21 -10.98 20.93
C PHE A 469 12.46 -11.86 21.94
N SER A 470 11.44 -11.33 22.61
CA SER A 470 10.69 -12.03 23.66
C SER A 470 9.18 -11.84 23.56
N ASN A 471 8.42 -12.82 24.09
CA ASN A 471 6.95 -12.83 24.04
C ASN A 471 6.45 -12.71 22.58
N VAL A 472 6.81 -13.70 21.76
CA VAL A 472 6.39 -13.77 20.36
C VAL A 472 5.25 -14.78 20.26
N VAL A 473 4.11 -14.36 19.73
CA VAL A 473 2.94 -15.22 19.56
C VAL A 473 2.62 -15.34 18.07
N VAL A 474 2.66 -16.55 17.55
CA VAL A 474 2.17 -16.89 16.21
C VAL A 474 0.99 -17.83 16.41
N ARG A 475 -0.22 -17.37 16.14
CA ARG A 475 -1.43 -18.13 16.44
C ARG A 475 -2.48 -18.11 15.35
N ASN A 476 -3.21 -19.20 15.24
CA ASN A 476 -4.33 -19.35 14.30
C ASN A 476 -3.91 -19.02 12.87
N VAL A 477 -2.87 -19.73 12.40
CA VAL A 477 -2.30 -19.54 11.05
C VAL A 477 -2.73 -20.68 10.16
N THR A 478 -3.26 -20.37 8.97
CA THR A 478 -3.59 -21.36 7.93
C THR A 478 -2.51 -21.30 6.85
N VAL A 479 -1.73 -22.37 6.71
CA VAL A 479 -0.64 -22.48 5.74
C VAL A 479 -1.06 -23.41 4.60
N TYR A 480 -1.32 -22.83 3.42
CA TYR A 480 -1.63 -23.59 2.20
C TYR A 480 -0.36 -24.08 1.51
N ASP A 481 0.65 -23.21 1.45
CA ASP A 481 2.00 -23.51 0.98
C ASP A 481 3.00 -23.17 2.08
N ALA A 482 3.78 -24.15 2.52
CA ALA A 482 4.81 -23.96 3.54
C ALA A 482 6.14 -23.46 2.96
N GLY A 483 6.28 -23.43 1.63
CA GLY A 483 7.51 -23.16 0.93
C GLY A 483 8.40 -24.40 0.74
N LYS A 484 9.66 -24.17 0.36
CA LYS A 484 10.63 -25.24 0.04
C LYS A 484 11.80 -25.31 1.02
N THR A 485 11.99 -24.28 1.84
CA THR A 485 13.00 -24.26 2.90
C THR A 485 12.32 -24.41 4.26
N PRO A 486 13.00 -25.02 5.25
CA PRO A 486 12.43 -25.18 6.59
C PRO A 486 12.02 -23.86 7.24
N ALA A 487 10.97 -23.91 8.06
CA ALA A 487 10.66 -22.84 9.00
C ALA A 487 11.82 -22.66 9.98
N VAL A 488 12.05 -21.43 10.41
CA VAL A 488 13.22 -21.07 11.23
C VAL A 488 12.80 -20.30 12.47
N VAL A 489 13.26 -20.77 13.62
CA VAL A 489 13.47 -19.95 14.83
C VAL A 489 14.95 -20.07 15.15
N MET A 490 15.68 -18.99 14.97
CA MET A 490 17.14 -18.96 15.10
C MET A 490 17.53 -17.80 16.00
N GLY A 491 18.03 -18.15 17.19
CA GLY A 491 18.74 -17.22 18.05
C GLY A 491 20.18 -17.01 17.60
N TRP A 492 20.84 -16.00 18.19
CA TRP A 492 22.24 -15.68 17.88
C TRP A 492 23.23 -16.78 18.30
N ASN A 493 22.98 -17.41 19.45
CA ASN A 493 23.69 -18.60 19.90
C ASN A 493 22.71 -19.48 20.70
N ARG A 494 23.14 -20.70 21.09
CA ARG A 494 22.29 -21.66 21.84
C ARG A 494 21.73 -21.08 23.14
N SER A 495 22.40 -20.11 23.75
CA SER A 495 22.02 -19.44 25.00
C SER A 495 21.06 -18.25 24.79
N VAL A 496 20.87 -17.80 23.54
CA VAL A 496 20.04 -16.64 23.16
C VAL A 496 18.78 -17.07 22.39
N ILE A 497 18.31 -18.32 22.55
CA ILE A 497 16.88 -18.63 22.35
C ILE A 497 16.12 -18.05 23.55
N ALA A 498 16.21 -16.74 23.73
CA ALA A 498 15.72 -16.04 24.91
C ALA A 498 14.44 -15.30 24.56
N GLY A 499 13.31 -16.00 24.69
CA GLY A 499 11.98 -15.42 24.57
C GLY A 499 10.92 -16.46 24.27
N ASP A 500 9.85 -16.49 25.06
CA ASP A 500 8.70 -17.37 24.86
C ASP A 500 8.11 -17.19 23.45
N VAL A 501 8.46 -18.08 22.51
CA VAL A 501 7.80 -18.17 21.21
C VAL A 501 6.67 -19.18 21.36
N LEU A 502 5.43 -18.69 21.34
CA LEU A 502 4.25 -19.53 21.29
C LEU A 502 3.81 -19.72 19.85
N LEU A 503 3.82 -20.97 19.40
CA LEU A 503 3.18 -21.40 18.15
C LEU A 503 1.89 -22.14 18.52
N ASP A 504 0.74 -21.56 18.18
CA ASP A 504 -0.57 -22.11 18.56
C ASP A 504 -1.50 -22.24 17.34
N SER A 505 -2.19 -23.37 17.24
CA SER A 505 -3.25 -23.56 16.23
C SER A 505 -2.78 -23.30 14.79
N ILE A 506 -1.66 -23.92 14.41
CA ILE A 506 -1.11 -23.83 13.05
C ILE A 506 -1.74 -24.92 12.18
N TYR A 507 -2.66 -24.55 11.29
CA TYR A 507 -3.25 -25.46 10.33
C TYR A 507 -2.34 -25.61 9.11
N SER A 508 -1.97 -26.84 8.77
CA SER A 508 -1.22 -27.16 7.56
C SER A 508 -2.13 -27.86 6.55
N LYS A 509 -2.24 -27.29 5.34
CA LYS A 509 -3.09 -27.90 4.30
C LYS A 509 -2.52 -29.22 3.77
N SER A 510 -1.20 -29.41 3.78
CA SER A 510 -0.59 -30.70 3.42
C SER A 510 -0.99 -31.80 4.40
N LEU A 511 -1.14 -31.46 5.69
CA LEU A 511 -1.60 -32.38 6.74
C LEU A 511 -3.13 -32.47 6.85
N LYS A 512 -3.86 -31.48 6.32
CA LYS A 512 -5.32 -31.32 6.46
C LYS A 512 -5.81 -31.24 7.92
N ARG A 513 -4.94 -30.83 8.83
CA ARG A 513 -5.21 -30.67 10.27
C ARG A 513 -4.25 -29.66 10.90
N GLN A 514 -4.48 -29.34 12.16
CA GLN A 514 -3.50 -28.63 12.98
C GLN A 514 -2.24 -29.47 13.15
N ALA A 515 -1.09 -28.82 12.98
CA ALA A 515 0.22 -29.36 13.28
C ALA A 515 0.41 -29.47 14.81
N ARG A 516 0.93 -30.60 15.26
CA ARG A 516 1.12 -30.95 16.68
C ARG A 516 2.59 -30.93 17.10
N THR A 517 3.51 -30.94 16.15
CA THR A 517 4.96 -30.94 16.37
C THR A 517 5.63 -29.85 15.53
N LEU A 518 6.84 -29.45 15.92
CA LEU A 518 7.65 -28.52 15.11
C LEU A 518 7.98 -29.09 13.74
N GLU A 519 8.23 -30.40 13.63
CA GLU A 519 8.46 -31.06 12.34
C GLU A 519 7.25 -30.95 11.40
N GLU A 520 6.03 -31.15 11.93
CA GLU A 520 4.78 -30.96 11.18
C GLU A 520 4.56 -29.51 10.73
N MET A 521 5.13 -28.56 11.46
CA MET A 521 5.17 -27.13 11.11
C MET A 521 6.31 -26.79 10.12
N GLY A 522 7.08 -27.79 9.66
CA GLY A 522 8.15 -27.61 8.69
C GLY A 522 9.48 -27.16 9.30
N TYR A 523 9.65 -27.23 10.62
CA TYR A 523 10.96 -27.05 11.25
C TYR A 523 11.84 -28.27 10.98
N ARG A 524 13.10 -28.01 10.63
CA ARG A 524 14.14 -29.03 10.64
C ARG A 524 15.16 -28.65 11.69
N THR A 525 15.26 -29.45 12.74
CA THR A 525 16.32 -29.31 13.75
C THR A 525 17.67 -29.48 13.06
N ARG A 526 18.60 -28.55 13.31
CA ARG A 526 20.02 -28.75 13.06
C ARG A 526 20.77 -28.76 14.38
#